data_AF-A0A6H9URR9-F1
#
_entry.id   AF-A0A6H9URR9-F1
#
_cell.length_a   1.000
_cell.length_b   1.000
_cell.length_c   1.000
_cell.angle_alpha   90.00
_cell.angle_beta   90.00
_cell.angle_gamma   90.00
#
_symmetry.space_group_name_H-M   'P 1'
#
loop_
_entity.id
_entity.type
_entity.pdbx_description
1 polymer ?
#
loop_
_entity_poly.entity_id
_entity_poly.type
_entity_poly.pdbx_seq_one_letter_code
_entity_poly.pdbx_strand_id
1 'polypeptide(L)'
;MKDYSDEASGSAGQSRWAPAPDQLPDDLAELMGPTNGTVVLPLHLAWSGLRAFDLGDEKLLLGMYRMVLLNGRREDYTRYLDAAQLIAHWPILRKMLGRGVRTAWENRFAQLRPAAAA
;
A
#
# COMPACT_ATOMS: atom_id res chain seq x y z
N MET A 1 7.53 19.62 -32.96
CA MET A 1 6.61 20.74 -32.67
C MET A 1 5.29 20.44 -33.38
N LYS A 2 4.34 19.83 -32.66
CA LYS A 2 2.92 19.77 -32.99
C LYS A 2 2.19 19.29 -31.73
N ASP A 3 1.75 20.28 -30.98
CA ASP A 3 0.42 20.41 -30.37
C ASP A 3 -0.09 19.23 -29.52
N TYR A 4 -0.03 19.43 -28.20
CA TYR A 4 -0.85 18.72 -27.23
C TYR A 4 -1.52 19.75 -26.32
N SER A 5 -2.61 20.34 -26.80
CA SER A 5 -3.63 20.96 -25.95
C SER A 5 -4.84 20.02 -26.00
N ASP A 6 -5.29 19.48 -24.87
CA ASP A 6 -6.29 20.16 -24.04
C ASP A 6 -6.70 19.29 -22.84
N GLU A 7 -7.05 19.99 -21.76
CA GLU A 7 -7.93 19.62 -20.66
C GLU A 7 -7.87 18.21 -20.03
N ALA A 8 -7.28 18.17 -18.84
CA ALA A 8 -7.81 17.33 -17.77
C ALA A 8 -8.17 18.21 -16.57
N SER A 9 -9.34 18.85 -16.64
CA SER A 9 -10.08 19.27 -15.45
C SER A 9 -10.48 18.02 -14.65
N GLY A 10 -9.59 17.58 -13.77
CA GLY A 10 -9.81 16.46 -12.86
C GLY A 10 -10.34 16.95 -11.51
N SER A 11 -11.64 16.74 -11.29
CA SER A 11 -12.33 16.88 -10.02
C SER A 11 -11.47 16.45 -8.80
N ALA A 12 -11.35 17.34 -7.83
CA ALA A 12 -10.69 17.09 -6.55
C ALA A 12 -11.41 15.96 -5.80
N GLY A 13 -10.78 14.78 -5.70
CA GLY A 13 -11.26 13.73 -4.78
C GLY A 13 -10.74 12.32 -5.02
N GLN A 14 -10.26 11.99 -6.23
CA GLN A 14 -9.86 10.63 -6.57
C GLN A 14 -8.34 10.59 -6.78
N SER A 15 -7.58 10.06 -5.82
CA SER A 15 -6.19 9.70 -6.13
C SER A 15 -6.24 8.62 -7.22
N ARG A 16 -5.67 8.87 -8.40
CA ARG A 16 -5.57 7.94 -9.55
C ARG A 16 -4.89 6.58 -9.26
N TRP A 17 -4.54 6.34 -8.00
CA TRP A 17 -3.75 5.24 -7.47
C TRP A 17 -4.43 4.53 -6.28
N ALA A 18 -5.67 4.92 -5.95
CA ALA A 18 -6.43 4.20 -4.94
C ALA A 18 -6.91 2.87 -5.55
N PRO A 19 -6.68 1.71 -4.90
CA PRO A 19 -7.25 0.46 -5.36
C PRO A 19 -8.77 0.56 -5.31
N ALA A 20 -9.44 0.03 -6.34
CA ALA A 20 -10.87 -0.17 -6.29
C ALA A 20 -11.21 -1.22 -5.20
N PRO A 21 -12.40 -1.18 -4.58
CA PRO A 21 -12.73 -2.07 -3.46
C PRO A 21 -12.60 -3.57 -3.75
N ASP A 22 -12.87 -3.98 -4.98
CA ASP A 22 -12.74 -5.37 -5.46
C ASP A 22 -11.28 -5.83 -5.61
N GLN A 23 -10.33 -4.88 -5.69
CA GLN A 23 -8.89 -5.16 -5.77
C GLN A 23 -8.24 -5.39 -4.40
N LEU A 24 -8.94 -5.13 -3.30
CA LEU A 24 -8.45 -5.41 -1.94
C LEU A 24 -8.81 -6.84 -1.52
N PRO A 25 -8.00 -7.50 -0.67
CA PRO A 25 -8.36 -8.78 -0.07
C PRO A 25 -9.66 -8.70 0.71
N ASP A 26 -10.34 -9.83 0.89
CA ASP A 26 -11.62 -9.84 1.55
C ASP A 26 -11.54 -9.81 3.09
N ASP A 27 -10.44 -10.34 3.61
CA ASP A 27 -10.06 -10.28 5.02
C ASP A 27 -8.58 -9.89 5.16
N LEU A 28 -8.24 -9.20 6.26
CA LEU A 28 -6.84 -9.01 6.64
C LEU A 28 -6.13 -10.33 6.89
N ALA A 29 -6.85 -11.39 7.31
CA ALA A 29 -6.27 -12.72 7.50
C ALA A 29 -5.71 -13.35 6.22
N GLU A 30 -6.03 -12.81 5.03
CA GLU A 30 -5.41 -13.24 3.77
C GLU A 30 -3.99 -12.69 3.58
N LEU A 31 -3.58 -11.72 4.40
CA LEU A 31 -2.25 -11.12 4.38
C LEU A 31 -1.27 -12.03 5.11
N MET A 32 -0.66 -12.95 4.35
CA MET A 32 0.21 -14.02 4.85
C MET A 32 1.67 -13.82 4.42
N GLY A 33 2.06 -12.56 4.19
CA GLY A 33 3.39 -12.20 3.76
C GLY A 33 4.47 -12.53 4.78
N PRO A 34 5.74 -12.57 4.34
CA PRO A 34 6.86 -12.84 5.22
C PRO A 34 7.01 -11.74 6.28
N THR A 35 7.42 -12.14 7.49
CA THR A 35 7.65 -11.24 8.63
C THR A 35 9.13 -11.11 9.04
N ASN A 36 10.01 -11.89 8.43
CA ASN A 36 11.45 -11.87 8.67
C ASN A 36 12.23 -12.24 7.40
N GLY A 37 13.55 -12.06 7.47
CA GLY A 37 14.46 -12.34 6.36
C GLY A 37 14.44 -11.25 5.29
N THR A 38 15.04 -11.56 4.13
CA THR A 38 15.13 -10.63 3.02
C THR A 38 14.10 -10.95 1.93
N VAL A 39 13.30 -9.96 1.56
CA VAL A 39 12.32 -10.05 0.46
C VAL A 39 12.81 -9.28 -0.74
N VAL A 40 12.74 -9.90 -1.92
CA VAL A 40 13.02 -9.23 -3.19
C VAL A 40 11.73 -8.94 -3.93
N LEU A 41 11.38 -7.66 -4.11
CA LEU A 41 10.18 -7.28 -4.84
C LEU A 41 10.36 -7.41 -6.37
N PRO A 42 9.32 -7.88 -7.08
CA PRO A 42 9.27 -7.87 -8.53
C PRO A 42 9.25 -6.44 -9.09
N LEU A 43 9.64 -6.30 -10.36
CA LEU A 43 9.85 -5.01 -11.01
C LEU A 43 8.58 -4.15 -11.06
N HIS A 44 7.39 -4.77 -11.17
CA HIS A 44 6.12 -4.02 -11.20
C HIS A 44 5.78 -3.36 -9.86
N LEU A 45 6.39 -3.82 -8.76
CA LEU A 45 6.27 -3.18 -7.45
C LEU A 45 7.39 -2.16 -7.19
N ALA A 46 8.59 -2.43 -7.68
CA ALA A 46 9.77 -1.58 -7.49
C ALA A 46 10.49 -1.38 -8.84
N TRP A 47 10.14 -0.29 -9.54
CA TRP A 47 10.37 -0.09 -10.97
C TRP A 47 11.85 0.13 -11.34
N SER A 48 12.71 0.39 -10.35
CA SER A 48 14.17 0.23 -10.40
C SER A 48 14.78 0.61 -9.03
N GLY A 49 16.06 0.27 -8.80
CA GLY A 49 16.77 0.62 -7.55
C GLY A 49 16.76 -0.47 -6.49
N LEU A 50 16.57 -0.09 -5.21
CA LEU A 50 16.51 -1.02 -4.08
C LEU A 50 15.26 -1.90 -4.19
N ARG A 51 15.48 -3.21 -4.42
CA ARG A 51 14.40 -4.21 -4.48
C ARG A 51 14.50 -5.29 -3.42
N ALA A 52 15.63 -5.36 -2.70
CA ALA A 52 15.83 -6.26 -1.57
C ALA A 52 15.57 -5.50 -0.27
N PHE A 53 14.67 -6.02 0.55
CA PHE A 53 14.25 -5.43 1.81
C PHE A 53 14.50 -6.44 2.93
N ASP A 54 15.37 -6.08 3.87
CA ASP A 54 15.52 -6.84 5.11
C ASP A 54 14.37 -6.47 6.06
N LEU A 55 13.53 -7.44 6.39
CA LEU A 55 12.37 -7.23 7.25
C LEU A 55 12.74 -7.09 8.73
N GLY A 56 14.00 -7.37 9.11
CA GLY A 56 14.54 -7.04 10.43
C GLY A 56 14.83 -5.55 10.62
N ASP A 57 14.93 -4.78 9.54
CA ASP A 57 15.08 -3.32 9.58
C ASP A 57 13.72 -2.65 9.39
N GLU A 58 13.24 -1.92 10.40
CA GLU A 58 11.92 -1.27 10.39
C GLU A 58 11.77 -0.27 9.22
N LYS A 59 12.83 0.45 8.86
CA LYS A 59 12.75 1.43 7.75
C LYS A 59 12.58 0.70 6.42
N LEU A 60 13.28 -0.42 6.23
CA LEU A 60 13.14 -1.24 5.03
C LEU A 60 11.77 -1.95 4.99
N LEU A 61 11.28 -2.48 6.11
CA LEU A 61 9.92 -3.04 6.22
C LEU A 61 8.86 -2.02 5.81
N LEU A 62 8.89 -0.82 6.42
CA LEU A 62 7.96 0.26 6.09
C LEU A 62 8.07 0.70 4.62
N GLY A 63 9.29 0.75 4.08
CA GLY A 63 9.55 1.05 2.68
C GLY A 63 8.92 0.01 1.74
N MET A 64 9.10 -1.28 2.04
CA MET A 64 8.51 -2.38 1.29
C MET A 64 6.98 -2.32 1.33
N TYR A 65 6.40 -2.17 2.52
CA TYR A 65 4.95 -2.11 2.70
C TYR A 65 4.35 -0.93 1.94
N ARG A 66 5.00 0.24 1.98
CA ARG A 66 4.57 1.40 1.21
C ARG A 66 4.58 1.11 -0.30
N MET A 67 5.63 0.48 -0.83
CA MET A 67 5.69 0.14 -2.26
C MET A 67 4.58 -0.82 -2.66
N VAL A 68 4.36 -1.87 -1.86
CA VAL A 68 3.28 -2.84 -2.10
C VAL A 68 1.93 -2.14 -2.07
N LEU A 69 1.64 -1.32 -1.06
CA LEU A 69 0.37 -0.59 -0.91
C LEU A 69 0.08 0.40 -2.05
N LEU A 70 1.12 0.99 -2.66
CA LEU A 70 0.98 1.97 -3.74
C LEU A 70 0.89 1.34 -5.13
N ASN A 71 1.60 0.23 -5.37
CA ASN A 71 1.79 -0.33 -6.70
C ASN A 71 1.16 -1.73 -6.89
N GLY A 72 0.83 -2.39 -5.79
CA GLY A 72 0.40 -3.78 -5.79
C GLY A 72 -1.06 -3.99 -6.17
N ARG A 73 -1.37 -5.25 -6.45
CA ARG A 73 -2.72 -5.78 -6.65
C ARG A 73 -3.04 -6.79 -5.54
N ARG A 74 -4.25 -7.33 -5.54
CA ARG A 74 -4.70 -8.35 -4.56
C ARG A 74 -3.64 -9.43 -4.28
N GLU A 75 -3.08 -10.02 -5.32
CA GLU A 75 -2.05 -11.06 -5.22
C GLU A 75 -0.73 -10.57 -4.58
N ASP A 76 -0.34 -9.32 -4.83
CA ASP A 76 0.84 -8.72 -4.20
C ASP A 76 0.57 -8.44 -2.72
N TYR A 77 -0.64 -7.98 -2.39
CA TYR A 77 -1.03 -7.71 -1.01
C TYR A 77 -0.96 -8.98 -0.16
N THR A 78 -1.61 -10.06 -0.62
CA THR A 78 -1.64 -11.34 0.13
C THR A 78 -0.26 -12.00 0.21
N ARG A 79 0.62 -11.74 -0.76
CA ARG A 79 1.97 -12.30 -0.82
C ARG A 79 3.01 -11.55 -0.01
N TYR A 80 2.92 -10.22 0.10
CA TYR A 80 4.00 -9.40 0.67
C TYR A 80 3.62 -8.68 1.96
N LEU A 81 2.33 -8.54 2.28
CA LEU A 81 1.89 -7.93 3.54
C LEU A 81 1.53 -9.02 4.54
N ASP A 82 1.87 -8.80 5.80
CA ASP A 82 1.40 -9.57 6.94
C ASP A 82 0.36 -8.73 7.70
N ALA A 83 -0.72 -9.37 8.15
CA ALA A 83 -1.82 -8.70 8.83
C ALA A 83 -1.39 -7.98 10.12
N ALA A 84 -0.62 -8.66 10.97
CA ALA A 84 -0.23 -8.14 12.27
C ALA A 84 0.77 -6.98 12.12
N GLN A 85 1.74 -7.14 11.22
CA GLN A 85 2.70 -6.09 10.88
C GLN A 85 2.01 -4.88 10.25
N LEU A 86 1.06 -5.10 9.34
CA LEU A 86 0.32 -4.01 8.72
C LEU A 86 -0.44 -3.21 9.77
N ILE A 87 -1.17 -3.87 10.68
CA ILE A 87 -1.90 -3.21 11.78
C ILE A 87 -0.93 -2.42 12.67
N ALA A 88 0.16 -3.05 13.12
CA ALA A 88 1.13 -2.44 14.03
C ALA A 88 1.75 -1.17 13.44
N HIS A 89 2.09 -1.20 12.15
CA HIS A 89 2.78 -0.11 11.47
C HIS A 89 1.84 0.87 10.74
N TRP A 90 0.54 0.58 10.66
CA TRP A 90 -0.43 1.44 9.98
C TRP A 90 -0.41 2.91 10.43
N PRO A 91 -0.27 3.25 11.73
CA PRO A 91 -0.19 4.66 12.16
C PRO A 91 0.96 5.46 11.52
N ILE A 92 2.05 4.79 11.15
CA ILE A 92 3.19 5.38 10.44
C ILE A 92 2.91 5.37 8.94
N LEU A 93 2.59 4.19 8.38
CA LEU A 93 2.34 4.00 6.95
C LEU A 93 1.27 4.96 6.41
N ARG A 94 0.15 5.12 7.11
CA ARG A 94 -0.96 5.98 6.65
C ARG A 94 -0.60 7.45 6.48
N LYS A 95 0.46 7.93 7.12
CA LYS A 95 0.99 9.29 6.95
C LYS A 95 1.78 9.45 5.64
N MET A 96 2.23 8.33 5.08
CA MET A 96 3.04 8.24 3.86
C MET A 96 2.20 7.89 2.61
N LEU A 97 0.91 7.57 2.79
CA LEU A 97 -0.01 7.16 1.74
C LEU A 97 -0.91 8.33 1.29
N GLY A 98 -1.30 8.31 0.02
CA GLY A 98 -2.31 9.23 -0.50
C GLY A 98 -3.69 8.97 0.11
N ARG A 99 -4.53 10.01 0.19
CA ARG A 99 -5.87 9.94 0.81
C ARG A 99 -6.70 8.78 0.26
N GLY A 100 -6.71 8.57 -1.06
CA GLY A 100 -7.50 7.52 -1.68
C GLY A 100 -7.11 6.11 -1.25
N VAL A 101 -5.80 5.79 -1.23
CA VAL A 101 -5.29 4.50 -0.74
C VAL A 101 -5.67 4.31 0.72
N ARG A 102 -5.40 5.31 1.56
CA ARG A 102 -5.73 5.27 2.99
C ARG A 102 -7.23 5.00 3.21
N THR A 103 -8.10 5.75 2.54
CA THR A 103 -9.56 5.60 2.67
C THR A 103 -10.02 4.22 2.19
N ALA A 104 -9.50 3.71 1.07
CA ALA A 104 -9.88 2.39 0.58
C ALA A 104 -9.55 1.28 1.60
N TRP A 105 -8.34 1.29 2.14
CA TRP A 105 -7.89 0.31 3.13
C TRP A 105 -8.63 0.44 4.48
N GLU A 106 -8.83 1.66 5.00
CA GLU A 106 -9.56 1.90 6.26
C GLU A 106 -11.06 1.60 6.14
N ASN A 107 -11.64 1.77 4.95
CA ASN A 107 -13.03 1.38 4.70
C ASN A 107 -13.17 -0.14 4.67
N ARG A 108 -12.25 -0.85 3.98
CA ARG A 108 -12.27 -2.31 3.85
C ARG A 108 -11.96 -3.02 5.17
N PHE A 109 -11.03 -2.47 5.96
CA PHE A 109 -10.50 -3.11 7.16
C PHE A 109 -10.62 -2.18 8.36
N ALA A 110 -11.62 -2.45 9.22
CA ALA A 110 -11.91 -1.60 10.38
C ALA A 110 -10.74 -1.55 11.39
N GLN A 111 -9.92 -2.60 11.45
CA GLN A 111 -8.73 -2.70 12.29
C GLN A 111 -7.64 -1.67 11.94
N LEU A 112 -7.66 -1.12 10.72
CA LEU A 112 -6.73 -0.08 10.28
C LEU A 112 -7.25 1.33 10.60
N ARG A 113 -8.51 1.48 11.03
CA ARG A 113 -9.01 2.80 11.41
C ARG A 113 -8.26 3.27 12.65
N PRO A 114 -7.86 4.54 12.72
CA PRO A 114 -7.39 5.09 13.98
C PRO A 114 -8.48 4.89 15.04
N ALA A 115 -8.07 4.53 16.26
CA ALA A 115 -8.97 4.58 17.40
C ALA A 115 -9.60 5.99 17.44
N ALA A 116 -10.93 6.05 17.55
CA ALA A 116 -11.59 7.32 17.75
C ALA A 116 -10.98 7.97 18.99
N ALA A 117 -10.45 9.18 18.84
CA ALA A 117 -10.07 9.97 20.00
C ALA A 117 -11.36 10.19 20.82
N ALA A 118 -11.37 9.62 22.04
CA ALA A 118 -12.40 9.90 23.04
C ALA A 118 -12.24 11.33 23.57
#